data_AF-A0A382SG54-F1
#
_entry.id   AF-A0A382SG54-F1
#
_cell.length_a   1.000
_cell.length_b   1.000
_cell.length_c   1.000
_cell.angle_alpha   90.00
_cell.angle_beta   90.00
_cell.angle_gamma   90.00
#
_symmetry.space_group_name_H-M   'P 1'
#
loop_
_entity.id
_entity.type
_entity.pdbx_description
1 polymer ?
#
loop_
_entity_poly.entity_id
_entity_poly.type
_entity_poly.pdbx_seq_one_letter_code
_entity_poly.pdbx_strand_id
1 'polypeptide(L)'
;MIIKQIKYELVEFDKEIRSRLGIHPDDWRDHYINDGKLEIMHGQNEIYYENGNLFGKGFVNQGYKEGAWQYFYEDGKIDQRGFYIRGHRFSKKNRYYDLERYSINQILCLEEEEWCDKLDYTWEHYDKNGRKLPNTYDEKLQEDLDELNSKINFHNKFISGLEKMLKEVKYYDHKDGIYLFERSLKKQKIKEKIEKIIKSIEPMLIERERLLHQLEL
;
A
#
# COMPACT_ATOMS: atom_id res chain seq x y z
N MET A 1 -3.14 24.68 -2.85
CA MET A 1 -3.92 23.81 -3.76
C MET A 1 -4.02 22.45 -3.09
N ILE A 2 -5.22 21.89 -2.96
CA ILE A 2 -5.44 20.53 -2.44
C ILE A 2 -5.57 19.61 -3.63
N ILE A 3 -4.76 18.56 -3.68
CA ILE A 3 -4.79 17.53 -4.71
C ILE A 3 -5.53 16.32 -4.16
N LYS A 4 -6.68 15.99 -4.76
CA LYS A 4 -7.44 14.79 -4.43
C LYS A 4 -6.97 13.64 -5.32
N GLN A 5 -6.76 12.48 -4.73
CA GLN A 5 -6.34 11.27 -5.44
C GLN A 5 -7.39 10.19 -5.26
N ILE A 6 -7.83 9.65 -6.39
CA ILE A 6 -8.54 8.39 -6.45
C ILE A 6 -7.71 7.42 -7.29
N LYS A 7 -7.80 6.11 -7.02
CA LYS A 7 -6.97 5.06 -7.64
C LYS A 7 -6.88 5.13 -9.17
N TYR A 8 -7.90 5.67 -9.85
CA TYR A 8 -7.95 5.84 -11.30
C TYR A 8 -7.25 7.11 -11.82
N GLU A 9 -7.02 8.12 -10.96
CA GLU A 9 -6.24 9.33 -11.27
C GLU A 9 -4.73 9.10 -11.06
N LEU A 10 -4.39 8.14 -10.21
CA LEU A 10 -3.04 7.60 -10.08
C LEU A 10 -2.71 6.70 -11.27
N VAL A 11 -1.48 6.79 -11.76
CA VAL A 11 -1.00 5.87 -12.79
C VAL A 11 -0.83 4.50 -12.16
N GLU A 12 -1.58 3.51 -12.65
CA GLU A 12 -1.37 2.11 -12.27
C GLU A 12 0.10 1.73 -12.47
N PHE A 13 0.69 0.90 -11.60
CA PHE A 13 2.10 0.49 -11.69
C PHE A 13 2.32 -0.36 -12.95
N ASP A 14 2.40 0.32 -14.07
CA ASP A 14 2.63 -0.24 -15.39
C ASP A 14 4.04 0.20 -15.81
N LYS A 15 4.94 -0.78 -15.84
CA LYS A 15 6.34 -0.59 -16.21
C LYS A 15 6.47 -0.04 -17.64
N GLU A 16 5.53 -0.35 -18.53
CA GLU A 16 5.53 0.11 -19.92
C GLU A 16 5.11 1.57 -20.01
N ILE A 17 4.08 1.98 -19.26
CA ILE A 17 3.67 3.39 -19.17
C ILE A 17 4.79 4.24 -18.56
N ARG A 18 5.40 3.80 -17.45
CA ARG A 18 6.51 4.54 -16.81
C ARG A 18 7.74 4.64 -17.71
N SER A 19 8.12 3.54 -18.37
CA SER A 19 9.23 3.54 -19.33
C SER A 19 8.98 4.49 -20.50
N ARG A 20 7.75 4.53 -21.05
CA ARG A 20 7.38 5.45 -22.15
C ARG A 20 7.45 6.93 -21.74
N LEU A 21 7.23 7.21 -20.46
CA LEU A 21 7.22 8.58 -19.91
C LEU A 21 8.59 9.01 -19.35
N GLY A 22 9.65 8.20 -19.53
CA GLY A 22 11.00 8.52 -19.08
C GLY A 22 11.18 8.47 -17.56
N ILE A 23 10.27 7.81 -16.85
CA ILE A 23 10.35 7.63 -15.39
C ILE A 23 11.05 6.32 -15.12
N HIS A 24 12.07 6.38 -14.28
CA HIS A 24 12.81 5.19 -13.88
C HIS A 24 11.86 4.21 -13.17
N PRO A 25 11.90 2.90 -13.46
CA PRO A 25 11.01 1.92 -12.82
C PRO A 25 11.10 1.91 -11.28
N ASP A 26 12.27 2.22 -10.75
CA ASP A 26 12.54 2.30 -9.30
C ASP A 26 12.38 3.72 -8.72
N ASP A 27 11.81 4.65 -9.50
CA ASP A 27 11.46 5.97 -9.00
C ASP A 27 10.26 5.89 -8.05
N TRP A 28 10.51 6.25 -6.80
CA TRP A 28 9.54 6.19 -5.71
C TRP A 28 8.67 7.45 -5.63
N ARG A 29 8.83 8.42 -6.56
CA ARG A 29 7.98 9.61 -6.65
C ARG A 29 6.55 9.26 -7.05
N ASP A 30 5.59 9.86 -6.35
CA ASP A 30 4.17 9.85 -6.71
C ASP A 30 3.88 10.76 -7.91
N HIS A 31 3.02 10.27 -8.82
CA HIS A 31 2.62 10.93 -10.06
C HIS A 31 1.12 10.74 -10.34
N TYR A 32 0.54 11.66 -11.09
CA TYR A 32 -0.89 11.67 -11.46
C TYR A 32 -1.09 12.21 -12.88
N ILE A 33 -2.25 11.92 -13.47
CA ILE A 33 -2.63 12.46 -14.78
C ILE A 33 -3.48 13.72 -14.60
N ASN A 34 -3.03 14.82 -15.21
CA ASN A 34 -3.75 16.09 -15.29
C ASN A 34 -3.90 16.47 -16.76
N ASP A 35 -5.13 16.60 -17.27
CA ASP A 35 -5.41 16.89 -18.68
C ASP A 35 -4.63 16.00 -19.68
N GLY A 36 -4.49 14.71 -19.36
CA GLY A 36 -3.76 13.74 -20.19
C GLY A 36 -2.23 13.85 -20.11
N LYS A 37 -1.69 14.72 -19.25
CA LYS A 37 -0.25 14.86 -18.99
C LYS A 37 0.08 14.28 -17.62
N LEU A 38 1.22 13.61 -17.54
CA LEU A 38 1.74 13.14 -16.27
C LEU A 38 2.41 14.27 -15.51
N GLU A 39 2.06 14.46 -14.26
CA GLU A 39 2.65 15.45 -13.37
C GLU A 39 3.18 14.82 -12.08
N ILE A 40 4.27 15.39 -11.57
CA ILE A 40 4.85 15.03 -10.26
C ILE A 40 4.06 15.75 -9.19
N MET A 41 3.71 15.04 -8.12
CA MET A 41 2.90 15.59 -7.04
C MET A 41 3.66 16.62 -6.20
N HIS A 42 3.03 17.76 -5.93
CA HIS A 42 3.55 18.76 -5.02
C HIS A 42 2.42 19.55 -4.37
N GLY A 43 2.41 19.61 -3.03
CA GLY A 43 1.41 20.32 -2.24
C GLY A 43 0.60 19.42 -1.32
N GLN A 44 -0.53 19.97 -0.86
CA GLN A 44 -1.49 19.26 -0.01
C GLN A 44 -2.12 18.12 -0.78
N ASN A 45 -2.20 16.96 -0.15
CA ASN A 45 -2.65 15.75 -0.79
C ASN A 45 -3.65 14.97 0.06
N GLU A 46 -4.71 14.51 -0.58
CA GLU A 46 -5.74 13.65 -0.01
C GLU A 46 -5.91 12.43 -0.90
N ILE A 47 -5.98 11.25 -0.28
CA ILE A 47 -6.15 9.96 -0.92
C ILE A 47 -7.46 9.36 -0.42
N TYR A 48 -8.26 8.80 -1.32
CA TYR A 48 -9.58 8.28 -0.99
C TYR A 48 -9.71 6.79 -1.33
N TYR A 49 -10.48 6.08 -0.51
CA TYR A 49 -10.95 4.73 -0.79
C TYR A 49 -11.87 4.71 -2.02
N GLU A 50 -12.11 3.52 -2.59
CA GLU A 50 -13.03 3.34 -3.73
C GLU A 50 -14.47 3.77 -3.39
N ASN A 51 -14.85 3.72 -2.11
CA ASN A 51 -16.15 4.18 -1.60
C ASN A 51 -16.26 5.71 -1.45
N GLY A 52 -15.18 6.47 -1.71
CA GLY A 52 -15.12 7.92 -1.58
C GLY A 52 -14.77 8.44 -0.19
N ASN A 53 -14.55 7.58 0.80
CA ASN A 53 -14.09 7.99 2.13
C ASN A 53 -12.59 8.29 2.12
N LEU A 54 -12.16 9.21 3.00
CA LEU A 54 -10.75 9.59 3.09
C LEU A 54 -9.91 8.41 3.60
N PHE A 55 -8.90 8.01 2.82
CA PHE A 55 -7.90 7.00 3.19
C PHE A 55 -6.72 7.62 3.90
N GLY A 56 -6.24 8.77 3.41
CA GLY A 56 -5.12 9.46 4.04
C GLY A 56 -4.93 10.86 3.49
N LYS A 57 -4.20 11.68 4.25
CA LYS A 57 -3.84 13.03 3.85
C LYS A 57 -2.49 13.45 4.41
N GLY A 58 -1.86 14.40 3.75
CA GLY A 58 -0.60 15.00 4.17
C GLY A 58 0.01 15.86 3.07
N PHE A 59 1.28 16.22 3.23
CA PHE A 59 2.00 17.00 2.22
C PHE A 59 2.89 16.09 1.35
N VAL A 60 2.90 16.38 0.05
CA VAL A 60 3.82 15.76 -0.91
C VAL A 60 4.75 16.84 -1.45
N ASN A 61 6.05 16.60 -1.41
CA ASN A 61 7.06 17.48 -1.98
C ASN A 61 7.80 16.78 -3.13
N GLN A 62 7.57 17.22 -4.37
CA GLN A 62 8.27 16.68 -5.55
C GLN A 62 8.12 15.15 -5.70
N GLY A 63 6.92 14.65 -5.43
CA GLY A 63 6.56 13.24 -5.49
C GLY A 63 6.80 12.48 -4.19
N TYR A 64 7.32 13.13 -3.16
CA TYR A 64 7.72 12.46 -1.91
C TYR A 64 6.85 12.90 -0.75
N LYS A 65 6.32 11.94 0.03
CA LYS A 65 5.63 12.27 1.28
C LYS A 65 6.59 13.03 2.20
N GLU A 66 6.13 14.15 2.72
CA GLU A 66 6.92 15.05 3.55
C GLU A 66 6.03 15.59 4.67
N GLY A 67 6.60 15.77 5.87
CA GLY A 67 5.86 16.34 6.99
C GLY A 67 4.82 15.39 7.58
N ALA A 68 3.80 15.96 8.18
CA ALA A 68 2.75 15.23 8.87
C ALA A 68 1.82 14.48 7.89
N TRP A 69 1.52 13.24 8.24
CA TRP A 69 0.60 12.38 7.50
C TRP A 69 -0.37 11.68 8.44
N GLN A 70 -1.63 11.58 8.00
CA GLN A 70 -2.69 10.84 8.66
C GLN A 70 -3.29 9.82 7.70
N TYR A 71 -3.66 8.67 8.25
CA TYR A 71 -4.39 7.62 7.55
C TYR A 71 -5.61 7.21 8.37
N PHE A 72 -6.64 6.77 7.67
CA PHE A 72 -7.94 6.49 8.23
C PHE A 72 -8.45 5.14 7.75
N TYR A 73 -9.20 4.45 8.60
CA TYR A 73 -10.01 3.30 8.21
C TYR A 73 -11.13 3.74 7.26
N GLU A 74 -11.73 2.78 6.54
CA GLU A 74 -12.86 3.05 5.64
C GLU A 74 -14.06 3.71 6.35
N ASP A 75 -14.20 3.56 7.67
CA ASP A 75 -15.24 4.20 8.47
C ASP A 75 -14.89 5.65 8.90
N GLY A 76 -13.73 6.17 8.48
CA GLY A 76 -13.26 7.53 8.74
C GLY A 76 -12.52 7.72 10.06
N LYS A 77 -12.38 6.66 10.89
CA LYS A 77 -11.56 6.76 12.11
C LYS A 77 -10.07 6.75 11.77
N ILE A 78 -9.28 7.44 12.59
CA ILE A 78 -7.82 7.42 12.46
C ILE A 78 -7.32 5.98 12.63
N ASP A 79 -6.51 5.55 11.68
CA ASP A 79 -5.77 4.29 11.71
C ASP A 79 -4.34 4.54 12.22
N GLN A 80 -3.63 5.47 11.58
CA GLN A 80 -2.28 5.81 11.98
C GLN A 80 -1.92 7.24 11.58
N ARG A 81 -0.96 7.83 12.28
CA ARG A 81 -0.42 9.15 11.94
C ARG A 81 1.03 9.29 12.38
N GLY A 82 1.78 10.12 11.68
CA GLY A 82 3.19 10.33 11.94
C GLY A 82 3.81 11.26 10.92
N PHE A 83 5.14 11.21 10.80
CA PHE A 83 5.87 12.09 9.91
C PHE A 83 6.59 11.30 8.82
N TYR A 84 6.73 11.94 7.67
CA TYR A 84 7.62 11.51 6.60
C TYR A 84 8.71 12.54 6.34
N ILE A 85 9.90 12.07 5.97
CA ILE A 85 10.96 12.90 5.40
C ILE A 85 11.40 12.19 4.13
N ARG A 86 11.23 12.85 2.97
CA ARG A 86 11.55 12.30 1.66
C ARG A 86 11.00 10.88 1.51
N GLY A 87 9.69 10.70 1.72
CA GLY A 87 8.98 9.43 1.57
C GLY A 87 9.28 8.34 2.59
N HIS A 88 10.23 8.54 3.50
CA HIS A 88 10.53 7.58 4.56
C HIS A 88 9.82 7.97 5.85
N ARG A 89 9.22 6.99 6.53
CA ARG A 89 8.63 7.21 7.86
C ARG A 89 9.71 7.75 8.78
N PHE A 90 9.44 8.87 9.43
CA PHE A 90 10.36 9.52 10.34
C PHE A 90 9.97 9.21 11.79
N SER A 91 10.98 8.83 12.58
CA SER A 91 10.84 8.59 14.02
C SER A 91 12.05 9.10 14.80
N LYS A 92 11.82 9.72 15.96
CA LYS A 92 12.88 10.26 16.83
C LYS A 92 13.81 9.17 17.39
N LYS A 93 13.29 7.96 17.60
CA LYS A 93 14.08 6.80 18.06
C LYS A 93 15.14 6.36 17.05
N ASN A 94 14.95 6.67 15.76
CA ASN A 94 15.75 6.13 14.66
C ASN A 94 17.03 6.94 14.32
N ARG A 95 17.53 7.84 15.20
CA ARG A 95 18.66 8.72 14.81
C ARG A 95 19.99 8.44 15.49
N TYR A 96 20.94 7.99 14.66
CA TYR A 96 22.33 8.42 14.68
C TYR A 96 22.83 9.07 13.35
N TYR A 97 22.09 9.05 12.23
CA TYR A 97 22.68 9.41 10.93
C TYR A 97 22.15 10.67 10.20
N ASP A 98 21.13 11.39 10.69
CA ASP A 98 20.54 12.48 9.89
C ASP A 98 20.12 13.74 10.69
N LEU A 99 20.77 13.99 11.83
CA LEU A 99 20.51 15.19 12.67
C LEU A 99 21.13 16.48 12.13
N GLU A 100 22.03 16.42 11.14
CA GLU A 100 22.70 17.63 10.66
C GLU A 100 22.01 18.31 9.46
N ARG A 101 21.02 17.66 8.83
CA ARG A 101 20.46 18.14 7.56
C ARG A 101 19.02 18.66 7.59
N TYR A 102 18.22 18.23 8.57
CA TYR A 102 16.82 18.67 8.70
C TYR A 102 16.63 19.35 10.04
N SER A 103 16.55 20.68 10.01
CA SER A 103 15.95 21.44 11.10
C SER A 103 14.53 20.90 11.28
N ILE A 104 14.25 20.29 12.42
CA ILE A 104 12.93 19.80 12.83
C ILE A 104 11.82 20.86 12.60
N ASN A 105 12.21 22.14 12.64
CA ASN A 105 11.38 23.31 12.36
C ASN A 105 10.90 23.45 10.89
N GLN A 106 11.31 22.56 9.97
CA GLN A 106 10.84 22.52 8.58
C GLN A 106 9.92 21.33 8.29
N ILE A 107 9.62 20.49 9.29
CA ILE A 107 8.61 19.45 9.15
C ILE A 107 7.27 20.15 8.89
N LEU A 108 6.73 19.93 7.69
CA LEU A 108 5.48 20.52 7.25
C LEU A 108 4.32 19.95 8.06
N CYS A 109 3.82 20.74 9.01
CA CYS A 109 2.57 20.48 9.69
C CYS A 109 1.46 21.23 8.95
N LEU A 110 0.31 20.59 8.78
CA LEU A 110 -0.87 21.28 8.24
C LEU A 110 -1.37 22.26 9.31
N GLU A 111 -1.75 23.47 8.91
CA GLU A 111 -2.21 24.52 9.85
C GLU A 111 -3.40 24.05 10.71
N GLU A 112 -4.17 23.09 10.22
CA GLU A 112 -5.35 22.51 10.89
C GLU A 112 -5.02 21.32 11.81
N GLU A 113 -3.73 20.97 11.96
CA GLU A 113 -3.30 19.73 12.58
C GLU A 113 -2.49 19.93 13.88
N GLU A 114 -3.19 20.42 14.92
CA GLU A 114 -2.68 20.69 16.28
C GLU A 114 -2.01 19.48 16.99
N TRP A 115 -2.14 18.27 16.44
CA TRP A 115 -1.50 17.08 16.99
C TRP A 115 0.00 17.01 16.65
N CYS A 116 0.44 17.67 15.59
CA CYS A 116 1.81 17.59 15.12
C CYS A 116 2.82 18.13 16.15
N ASP A 117 2.44 19.18 16.88
CA ASP A 117 3.27 19.77 17.95
C ASP A 117 3.33 18.90 19.22
N LYS A 118 2.40 17.95 19.35
CA LYS A 118 2.26 17.07 20.53
C LYS A 118 2.91 15.71 20.34
N LEU A 119 3.33 15.38 19.13
CA LEU A 119 4.02 14.13 18.87
C LEU A 119 5.49 14.22 19.26
N ASP A 120 5.97 13.19 19.95
CA ASP A 120 7.41 12.98 20.14
C ASP A 120 8.09 12.45 18.85
N TYR A 121 7.59 12.89 17.69
CA TYR A 121 7.96 12.41 16.36
C TYR A 121 8.05 10.88 16.30
N THR A 122 7.02 10.18 16.77
CA THR A 122 6.86 8.73 16.60
C THR A 122 5.54 8.47 15.90
N TRP A 123 5.45 7.36 15.16
CA TRP A 123 4.19 6.93 14.59
C TRP A 123 3.23 6.50 15.70
N GLU A 124 1.99 6.95 15.59
CA GLU A 124 0.90 6.52 16.46
C GLU A 124 -0.05 5.63 15.67
N HIS A 125 -0.43 4.50 16.26
CA HIS A 125 -1.36 3.55 15.67
C HIS A 125 -2.61 3.42 16.52
N TYR A 126 -3.73 3.13 15.89
CA TYR A 126 -5.05 3.08 16.51
C TYR A 126 -5.82 1.86 16.02
N ASP A 127 -6.57 1.22 16.90
CA ASP A 127 -7.51 0.18 16.50
C ASP A 127 -8.77 0.78 15.83
N LYS A 128 -9.61 -0.07 15.22
CA LYS A 128 -10.91 0.31 14.63
C LYS A 128 -11.92 0.94 15.59
N ASN A 129 -11.65 0.91 16.89
CA ASN A 129 -12.46 1.56 17.93
C ASN A 129 -11.88 2.92 18.33
N GLY A 130 -10.78 3.36 17.72
CA GLY A 130 -10.07 4.60 18.01
C GLY A 130 -9.16 4.53 19.23
N ARG A 131 -8.86 3.35 19.77
CA ARG A 131 -7.94 3.19 20.89
C ARG A 131 -6.51 3.24 20.38
N LYS A 132 -5.71 4.17 20.92
CA LYS A 132 -4.27 4.24 20.63
C LYS A 132 -3.60 2.96 21.12
N LEU A 133 -2.88 2.29 20.22
CA LEU A 133 -2.09 1.11 20.53
C LEU A 133 -0.80 1.53 21.26
N PRO A 134 -0.28 0.71 22.19
CA PRO A 134 1.00 0.97 22.84
C PRO A 134 2.12 1.18 21.81
N ASN A 135 3.01 2.14 22.04
CA ASN A 135 4.22 2.32 21.24
C ASN A 135 5.29 1.28 21.63
N THR A 136 5.03 -0.01 21.38
CA THR A 136 6.02 -1.11 21.41
C THR A 136 6.69 -1.30 20.05
N TYR A 137 6.69 -0.24 19.23
CA TYR A 137 7.02 -0.26 17.81
C TYR A 137 8.50 -0.58 17.57
N ASP A 138 8.77 -1.81 17.11
CA ASP A 138 9.97 -2.15 16.37
C ASP A 138 9.70 -1.83 14.89
N GLU A 139 10.13 -0.63 14.46
CA GLU A 139 9.95 -0.12 13.10
C GLU A 139 10.44 -1.09 12.04
N LYS A 140 11.53 -1.82 12.34
CA LYS A 140 12.08 -2.79 11.42
C LYS A 140 11.16 -4.00 11.28
N LEU A 141 10.62 -4.46 12.40
CA LEU A 141 9.68 -5.56 12.45
C LEU A 141 8.37 -5.23 11.71
N GLN A 142 7.89 -3.99 11.84
CA GLN A 142 6.70 -3.52 11.11
C GLN A 142 6.97 -3.33 9.61
N GLU A 143 8.13 -2.81 9.21
CA GLU A 143 8.53 -2.72 7.80
C GLU A 143 8.61 -4.11 7.16
N ASP A 144 9.22 -5.08 7.86
CA ASP A 144 9.32 -6.47 7.40
C ASP A 144 7.92 -7.11 7.29
N LEU A 145 7.01 -6.79 8.22
CA LEU A 145 5.62 -7.24 8.18
C LEU A 145 4.83 -6.58 7.03
N ASP A 146 5.01 -5.28 6.79
CA ASP A 146 4.35 -4.53 5.72
C ASP A 146 4.81 -5.05 4.33
N GLU A 147 6.11 -5.28 4.15
CA GLU A 147 6.67 -5.88 2.93
C GLU A 147 6.11 -7.29 2.70
N LEU A 148 6.04 -8.10 3.76
CA LEU A 148 5.53 -9.46 3.71
C LEU A 148 4.02 -9.49 3.36
N ASN A 149 3.22 -8.62 3.99
CA ASN A 149 1.80 -8.46 3.69
C ASN A 149 1.55 -8.02 2.24
N SER A 150 2.38 -7.10 1.71
CA SER A 150 2.31 -6.67 0.31
C SER A 150 2.55 -7.83 -0.66
N LYS A 151 3.58 -8.64 -0.40
CA LYS A 151 3.86 -9.84 -1.21
C LYS A 151 2.73 -10.87 -1.11
N ILE A 152 2.16 -11.11 0.08
CA ILE A 152 1.01 -12.04 0.25
C ILE A 152 -0.21 -11.54 -0.54
N ASN A 153 -0.53 -10.24 -0.43
CA ASN A 153 -1.65 -9.63 -1.15
C ASN A 153 -1.50 -9.73 -2.68
N PHE A 154 -0.28 -9.57 -3.19
CA PHE A 154 -0.01 -9.77 -4.62
C PHE A 154 -0.40 -11.18 -5.10
N HIS A 155 0.01 -12.21 -4.35
CA HIS A 155 -0.33 -13.59 -4.69
C HIS A 155 -1.84 -13.86 -4.54
N ASN A 156 -2.49 -13.31 -3.51
CA ASN A 156 -3.94 -13.44 -3.31
C ASN A 156 -4.74 -12.81 -4.46
N LYS A 157 -4.30 -11.66 -4.99
CA LYS A 157 -4.92 -11.02 -6.17
C LYS A 157 -4.81 -11.93 -7.40
N PHE A 158 -3.68 -12.60 -7.58
CA PHE A 158 -3.47 -13.55 -8.67
C PHE A 158 -4.32 -14.82 -8.53
N ILE A 159 -4.41 -15.39 -7.32
CA ILE A 159 -5.30 -16.52 -7.01
C ILE A 159 -6.75 -16.15 -7.33
N SER A 160 -7.23 -14.99 -6.85
CA SER A 160 -8.59 -14.51 -7.12
C SER A 160 -8.89 -14.40 -8.62
N GLY A 161 -7.92 -13.94 -9.42
CA GLY A 161 -8.01 -13.93 -10.89
C GLY A 161 -8.15 -15.34 -11.48
N LEU A 162 -7.32 -16.29 -11.04
CA LEU A 162 -7.40 -17.69 -11.48
C LEU A 162 -8.71 -18.38 -11.07
N GLU A 163 -9.22 -18.07 -9.87
CA GLU A 163 -10.52 -18.56 -9.39
C GLU A 163 -11.68 -18.01 -10.21
N LYS A 164 -11.61 -16.72 -10.59
CA LYS A 164 -12.59 -16.12 -11.51
C LYS A 164 -12.54 -16.79 -12.87
N MET A 165 -11.35 -17.00 -13.43
CA MET A 165 -11.19 -17.75 -14.69
C MET A 165 -11.74 -19.18 -14.58
N LEU A 166 -11.56 -19.84 -13.44
CA LEU A 166 -12.09 -21.18 -13.18
C LEU A 166 -13.63 -21.20 -13.17
N LYS A 167 -14.26 -20.16 -12.60
CA LYS A 167 -15.73 -19.96 -12.58
C LYS A 167 -16.28 -19.62 -13.97
N GLU A 168 -15.53 -18.89 -14.78
CA GLU A 168 -15.93 -18.43 -16.12
C GLU A 168 -15.72 -19.46 -17.24
N VAL A 169 -15.17 -20.64 -16.94
CA VAL A 169 -15.14 -21.75 -17.89
C VAL A 169 -16.59 -22.24 -18.14
N LYS A 170 -17.30 -21.56 -19.05
CA LYS A 170 -18.71 -21.79 -19.44
C LYS A 170 -18.91 -23.15 -20.14
N TYR A 171 -20.13 -23.68 -19.99
CA TYR A 171 -20.63 -24.84 -20.73
C TYR A 171 -21.12 -24.39 -22.11
N TYR A 172 -20.62 -25.04 -23.17
CA TYR A 172 -21.33 -25.11 -24.44
C TYR A 172 -21.52 -26.59 -24.75
N ASP A 173 -22.79 -26.98 -24.89
CA ASP A 173 -23.26 -28.31 -25.24
C ASP A 173 -23.22 -28.45 -26.76
N HIS A 174 -22.37 -29.34 -27.26
CA HIS A 174 -22.45 -29.82 -28.63
C HIS A 174 -21.93 -31.26 -28.70
N LYS A 175 -22.65 -32.06 -29.49
CA LYS A 175 -22.75 -33.53 -29.49
C LYS A 175 -21.47 -34.35 -29.70
N ASP A 176 -20.29 -33.74 -29.84
CA ASP A 176 -19.07 -34.42 -30.27
C ASP A 176 -18.01 -34.37 -29.15
N GLY A 177 -17.93 -35.44 -28.34
CA GLY A 177 -17.24 -35.55 -27.04
C GLY A 177 -15.72 -35.22 -26.96
N ILE A 178 -15.11 -34.69 -28.02
CA ILE A 178 -13.68 -34.34 -28.08
C ILE A 178 -13.36 -33.08 -27.22
N TYR A 179 -14.32 -32.17 -27.00
CA TYR A 179 -14.12 -30.94 -26.22
C TYR A 179 -14.14 -31.13 -24.68
N LEU A 180 -14.69 -32.23 -24.16
CA LEU A 180 -14.80 -32.47 -22.71
C LEU A 180 -13.43 -32.76 -22.08
N PHE A 181 -12.55 -33.46 -22.78
CA PHE A 181 -11.20 -33.80 -22.30
C PHE A 181 -10.29 -32.57 -22.19
N GLU A 182 -10.23 -31.73 -23.24
CA GLU A 182 -9.43 -30.49 -23.24
C GLU A 182 -9.90 -29.48 -22.16
N ARG A 183 -11.21 -29.44 -21.87
CA ARG A 183 -11.77 -28.64 -20.78
C ARG A 183 -11.36 -29.15 -19.40
N SER A 184 -11.38 -30.47 -19.18
CA SER A 184 -10.91 -31.08 -17.92
C SER A 184 -9.43 -30.76 -17.69
N LEU A 185 -8.61 -30.85 -18.75
CA LEU A 185 -7.19 -30.55 -18.72
C LEU A 185 -6.93 -29.07 -18.44
N LYS A 186 -7.74 -28.16 -19.00
CA LYS A 186 -7.64 -26.71 -18.74
C LYS A 186 -7.99 -26.35 -17.30
N LYS A 187 -9.06 -26.94 -16.74
CA LYS A 187 -9.42 -26.77 -15.31
C LYS A 187 -8.34 -27.33 -14.39
N GLN A 188 -7.82 -28.52 -14.72
CA GLN A 188 -6.74 -29.15 -13.96
C GLN A 188 -5.48 -28.27 -13.95
N LYS A 189 -5.05 -27.75 -15.11
CA LYS A 189 -3.91 -26.82 -15.21
C LYS A 189 -4.10 -25.54 -14.39
N ILE A 190 -5.32 -25.00 -14.32
CA ILE A 190 -5.61 -23.82 -13.49
C ILE A 190 -5.51 -24.16 -12.00
N LYS A 191 -6.08 -25.30 -11.58
CA LYS A 191 -6.00 -25.77 -10.18
C LYS A 191 -4.56 -26.05 -9.74
N GLU A 192 -3.78 -26.74 -10.57
CA GLU A 192 -2.35 -27.01 -10.31
C GLU A 192 -1.53 -25.71 -10.17
N LYS A 193 -1.88 -24.66 -10.93
CA LYS A 193 -1.27 -23.33 -10.77
C LYS A 193 -1.65 -22.69 -9.44
N ILE A 194 -2.93 -22.73 -9.05
CA ILE A 194 -3.39 -22.20 -7.75
C ILE A 194 -2.67 -22.92 -6.61
N GLU A 195 -2.60 -24.24 -6.63
CA GLU A 195 -1.93 -25.03 -5.59
C GLU A 195 -0.43 -24.72 -5.48
N LYS A 196 0.27 -24.56 -6.60
CA LYS A 196 1.68 -24.14 -6.60
C LYS A 196 1.87 -22.77 -5.95
N ILE A 197 0.96 -21.84 -6.23
CA ILE A 197 1.00 -20.51 -5.65
C ILE A 197 0.71 -20.56 -4.15
N ILE A 198 -0.32 -21.30 -3.72
CA ILE A 198 -0.62 -21.49 -2.28
C ILE A 198 0.61 -22.05 -1.54
N LYS A 199 1.26 -23.09 -2.06
CA LYS A 199 2.49 -23.65 -1.47
C LYS A 199 3.63 -22.63 -1.38
N SER A 200 3.72 -21.69 -2.32
CA SER A 200 4.74 -20.63 -2.25
C SER A 200 4.42 -19.56 -1.19
N ILE A 201 3.15 -19.40 -0.80
CA ILE A 201 2.70 -18.42 0.21
C ILE A 201 2.79 -18.99 1.64
N GLU A 202 2.64 -20.31 1.83
CA GLU A 202 2.72 -20.96 3.15
C GLU A 202 3.87 -20.48 4.05
N PRO A 203 5.15 -20.46 3.61
CA PRO A 203 6.25 -19.97 4.45
C PRO A 203 6.11 -18.48 4.82
N MET A 204 5.48 -17.67 3.95
CA MET A 204 5.24 -16.25 4.22
C MET A 204 4.15 -16.04 5.26
N LEU A 205 3.11 -16.88 5.28
CA LEU A 205 2.06 -16.82 6.30
C LEU A 205 2.62 -17.19 7.68
N ILE A 206 3.50 -18.19 7.73
CA ILE A 206 4.19 -18.59 8.97
C ILE A 206 5.06 -17.44 9.50
N GLU A 207 5.86 -16.81 8.64
CA GLU A 207 6.68 -15.67 9.04
C GLU A 207 5.81 -14.48 9.47
N ARG A 208 4.68 -14.25 8.80
CA ARG A 208 3.73 -13.20 9.17
C ARG A 208 3.18 -13.41 10.58
N GLU A 209 2.77 -14.63 10.92
CA GLU A 209 2.30 -14.95 12.28
C GLU A 209 3.42 -14.77 13.32
N ARG A 210 4.66 -15.13 12.99
CA ARG A 210 5.83 -14.90 13.85
C ARG A 210 6.04 -13.42 14.14
N LEU A 211 6.02 -12.57 13.10
CA LEU A 211 6.21 -11.13 13.21
C LEU A 211 5.07 -10.47 14.00
N LEU A 212 3.82 -10.89 13.79
CA LEU A 212 2.66 -10.41 14.56
C LEU A 212 2.80 -10.74 16.04
N HIS A 213 3.20 -11.97 16.38
CA HIS A 213 3.41 -12.37 17.77
C HIS A 213 4.58 -11.61 18.43
N GLN A 214 5.59 -11.19 17.66
CA GLN A 214 6.70 -10.38 18.17
C GLN A 214 6.29 -8.91 18.39
N LEU A 215 5.34 -8.37 17.63
CA LEU A 215 4.78 -7.03 17.83
C LEU A 215 3.78 -6.95 19.00
N GLU A 216 3.16 -8.07 19.36
CA GLU A 216 2.19 -8.17 20.46
C GLU A 216 2.82 -8.33 21.86
N LEU A 217 4.14 -8.57 21.95
CA LEU A 217 4.93 -8.72 23.19
C LEU A 217 5.63 -7.43 23.62
#